data_AF-A0A3D0LDI1-F1
#
_entry.id   AF-A0A3D0LDI1-F1
#
_cell.length_a   1.000
_cell.length_b   1.000
_cell.length_c   1.000
_cell.angle_alpha   90.00
_cell.angle_beta   90.00
_cell.angle_gamma   90.00
#
_symmetry.space_group_name_H-M   'P 1'
#
loop_
_entity.id
_entity.type
_entity.pdbx_description
1 polymer ?
#
loop_
_entity_poly.entity_id
_entity_poly.type
_entity_poly.pdbx_seq_one_letter_code
_entity_poly.pdbx_strand_id
1 'polypeptide(L)'
;MINRYVWELYLKSGGEQTVNFFRDNLYEHYSSDYALGIRRMQEYYCVSKGIIDDTEWQLQALDSVISEGAPDEWQPEDEELSDDELVVQAIKDIDEIFENEYNYILSEEKSDKSAFQYCSYNLPGLSTLFSFNRPDIFVPYYFCCNYNILNMIAETFDIELPELPKKADYRARTWHYANLCKAFYKFRVENNLTYCEFCAFLYDFAPHYIGGVDSYIIEDLPEPKAAYFVGGGGDNADADAENYVGEKMYWQCNPATRAGDMIVMYLRTPISAISSVWRSMSIGFIDPFFYYYRCTYIGMPKKLSRIPLAEIKSDPILSKMPIVAKNMQGINGVELKPSEYNYIVSKAGKDLPRLENALSENEGQFANEKDVEEKLVKPLLTKLGFDEKDYVQQMYIEIGNHNYALIPDFVINPISTNGHYSGYTTIEVKRSITSEKQLKQVKVQARSYAKILGAKYSVIASMEKVWITGYEDDYESCVFEETWESLSDTDIFYKLEKLIGKRQIR
;
A
#
# COMPACT_ATOMS: atom_id res chain seq x y z
N MET A 1 11.20 -0.35 -19.62
CA MET A 1 12.46 -0.58 -20.37
C MET A 1 13.54 0.38 -19.88
N ILE A 2 14.80 -0.07 -19.78
CA ILE A 2 15.92 0.76 -19.32
C ILE A 2 16.38 1.72 -20.43
N ASN A 3 16.58 3.00 -20.08
CA ASN A 3 17.22 3.94 -20.99
C ASN A 3 18.73 3.63 -21.09
N ARG A 4 19.16 3.08 -22.25
CA ARG A 4 20.55 2.66 -22.48
C ARG A 4 21.57 3.77 -22.24
N TYR A 5 21.28 5.01 -22.63
CA TYR A 5 22.20 6.12 -22.42
C TYR A 5 22.41 6.41 -20.93
N VAL A 6 21.33 6.40 -20.15
CA VAL A 6 21.40 6.62 -18.69
C VAL A 6 22.13 5.47 -18.01
N TRP A 7 21.88 4.23 -18.43
CA TRP A 7 22.58 3.04 -17.93
C TRP A 7 24.10 3.11 -18.20
N GLU A 8 24.50 3.42 -19.43
CA GLU A 8 25.92 3.57 -19.78
C GLU A 8 26.61 4.69 -18.99
N LEU A 9 25.89 5.79 -18.70
CA LEU A 9 26.42 6.85 -17.85
C LEU A 9 26.61 6.38 -16.42
N TYR A 10 25.69 5.58 -15.87
CA TYR A 10 25.83 4.98 -14.55
C TYR A 10 27.08 4.10 -14.47
N LEU A 11 27.27 3.19 -15.44
CA LEU A 11 28.45 2.32 -15.49
C LEU A 11 29.76 3.13 -15.49
N LYS A 12 29.83 4.17 -16.35
CA LYS A 12 31.00 5.07 -16.46
C LYS A 12 31.24 5.93 -15.21
N SER A 13 30.22 6.13 -14.37
CA SER A 13 30.27 6.99 -13.19
C SER A 13 30.51 6.23 -11.88
N GLY A 14 30.94 4.97 -11.96
CA GLY A 14 31.23 4.13 -10.80
C GLY A 14 30.39 2.86 -10.71
N GLY A 15 29.30 2.75 -11.48
CA GLY A 15 28.44 1.58 -11.50
C GLY A 15 29.15 0.28 -11.89
N GLU A 16 30.21 0.35 -12.70
CA GLU A 16 31.07 -0.80 -13.02
C GLU A 16 31.67 -1.44 -11.75
N GLN A 17 31.93 -0.66 -10.70
CA GLN A 17 32.43 -1.19 -9.43
C GLN A 17 31.36 -2.02 -8.71
N THR A 18 30.09 -1.60 -8.79
CA THR A 18 28.96 -2.36 -8.27
C THR A 18 28.76 -3.66 -9.06
N VAL A 19 28.89 -3.62 -10.39
CA VAL A 19 28.84 -4.82 -11.24
C VAL A 19 29.95 -5.80 -10.87
N ASN A 20 31.19 -5.32 -10.72
CA ASN A 20 32.32 -6.16 -10.31
C ASN A 20 32.12 -6.71 -8.89
N PHE A 21 31.59 -5.91 -7.95
CA PHE A 21 31.26 -6.39 -6.61
C PHE A 21 30.34 -7.63 -6.64
N PHE A 22 29.29 -7.63 -7.48
CA PHE A 22 28.42 -8.80 -7.63
C PHE A 22 29.12 -9.95 -8.35
N ARG A 23 29.97 -9.69 -9.34
CA ARG A 23 30.75 -10.73 -10.03
C ARG A 23 31.67 -11.46 -9.06
N ASP A 24 32.47 -10.70 -8.33
CA ASP A 24 33.48 -11.23 -7.41
C ASP A 24 32.81 -12.08 -6.32
N ASN A 25 31.65 -11.66 -5.80
CA ASN A 25 31.01 -12.32 -4.66
C ASN A 25 29.97 -13.41 -5.00
N LEU A 26 29.36 -13.37 -6.20
CA LEU A 26 28.34 -14.36 -6.59
C LEU A 26 28.82 -15.38 -7.63
N TYR A 27 29.88 -15.08 -8.40
CA TYR A 27 30.46 -16.01 -9.36
C TYR A 27 31.81 -16.58 -8.91
N GLU A 28 32.67 -15.75 -8.32
CA GLU A 28 34.05 -16.17 -8.05
C GLU A 28 34.22 -16.74 -6.63
N HIS A 29 33.98 -15.91 -5.61
CA HIS A 29 34.15 -16.30 -4.22
C HIS A 29 33.24 -15.47 -3.31
N TYR A 30 32.29 -16.13 -2.64
CA TYR A 30 31.51 -15.48 -1.59
C TYR A 30 32.45 -15.01 -0.48
N SER A 31 32.29 -13.75 -0.06
CA SER A 31 33.08 -13.18 1.02
C SER A 31 32.21 -12.46 2.03
N SER A 32 32.70 -12.32 3.27
CA SER A 32 32.06 -11.50 4.30
C SER A 32 31.87 -10.03 3.89
N ASP A 33 32.64 -9.51 2.92
CA ASP A 33 32.47 -8.16 2.37
C ASP A 33 31.17 -8.03 1.56
N TYR A 34 30.59 -9.13 1.08
CA TYR A 34 29.29 -9.13 0.41
C TYR A 34 28.19 -8.58 1.31
N ALA A 35 28.12 -9.07 2.56
CA ALA A 35 27.12 -8.63 3.53
C ALA A 35 27.19 -7.12 3.79
N LEU A 36 28.42 -6.59 3.96
CA LEU A 36 28.66 -5.15 4.14
C LEU A 36 28.32 -4.33 2.89
N GLY A 37 28.59 -4.88 1.70
CA GLY A 37 28.20 -4.27 0.42
C GLY A 37 26.69 -4.15 0.27
N ILE A 38 25.96 -5.25 0.53
CA ILE A 38 24.49 -5.27 0.50
C ILE A 38 23.91 -4.32 1.54
N ARG A 39 24.45 -4.29 2.76
CA ARG A 39 24.05 -3.33 3.79
C ARG A 39 24.07 -1.90 3.26
N ARG A 40 25.18 -1.46 2.66
CA ARG A 40 25.33 -0.09 2.15
C ARG A 40 24.31 0.25 1.07
N MET A 41 24.03 -0.70 0.17
CA MET A 41 22.99 -0.52 -0.85
C MET A 41 21.58 -0.47 -0.23
N GLN A 42 21.29 -1.36 0.72
CA GLN A 42 20.00 -1.46 1.39
C GLN A 42 19.68 -0.23 2.24
N GLU A 43 20.67 0.37 2.90
CA GLU A 43 20.55 1.62 3.67
C GLU A 43 20.01 2.78 2.81
N TYR A 44 20.17 2.73 1.49
CA TYR A 44 19.66 3.78 0.60
C TYR A 44 18.13 3.73 0.42
N TYR A 45 17.51 2.55 0.52
CA TYR A 45 16.07 2.38 0.25
C TYR A 45 15.28 1.77 1.41
N CYS A 46 15.95 1.33 2.48
CA CYS A 46 15.31 0.80 3.68
C CYS A 46 15.62 1.69 4.88
N VAL A 47 14.59 2.18 5.58
CA VAL A 47 14.76 2.95 6.82
C VAL A 47 14.87 2.11 8.09
N SER A 48 14.50 0.83 8.00
CA SER A 48 14.41 -0.05 9.17
C SER A 48 15.75 -0.69 9.47
N LYS A 49 16.43 -0.21 10.51
CA LYS A 49 17.71 -0.80 10.96
C LYS A 49 17.59 -2.29 11.26
N GLY A 50 16.51 -2.71 11.90
CA GLY A 50 16.30 -4.13 12.22
C GLY A 50 16.27 -5.04 10.98
N ILE A 51 15.77 -4.55 9.84
CA ILE A 51 15.79 -5.33 8.59
C ILE A 51 17.20 -5.38 8.00
N ILE A 52 17.89 -4.25 8.02
CA ILE A 52 19.25 -4.13 7.49
C ILE A 52 20.20 -5.02 8.29
N ASP A 53 20.12 -4.96 9.63
CA ASP A 53 20.95 -5.74 10.53
C ASP A 53 20.65 -7.25 10.41
N ASP A 54 19.37 -7.63 10.25
CA ASP A 54 18.98 -9.03 10.02
C ASP A 54 19.46 -9.54 8.65
N THR A 55 19.35 -8.72 7.60
CA THR A 55 19.88 -9.04 6.27
C THR A 55 21.39 -9.26 6.33
N GLU A 56 22.13 -8.33 6.93
CA GLU A 56 23.59 -8.44 7.10
C GLU A 56 23.96 -9.71 7.86
N TRP A 57 23.28 -9.99 8.99
CA TRP A 57 23.55 -11.16 9.80
C TRP A 57 23.33 -12.47 9.04
N GLN A 58 22.23 -12.57 8.29
CA GLN A 58 21.96 -13.76 7.46
C GLN A 58 23.02 -13.96 6.39
N LEU A 59 23.46 -12.88 5.72
CA LEU A 59 24.50 -12.95 4.70
C LEU A 59 25.86 -13.33 5.31
N GLN A 60 26.23 -12.77 6.47
CA GLN A 60 27.44 -13.18 7.19
C GLN A 60 27.43 -14.67 7.57
N ALA A 61 26.27 -15.23 7.93
CA ALA A 61 26.15 -16.64 8.24
C ALA A 61 26.39 -17.55 7.02
N LEU A 62 26.10 -17.09 5.80
CA LEU A 62 26.31 -17.86 4.57
C LEU A 62 27.78 -18.13 4.27
N ASP A 63 28.71 -17.28 4.71
CA ASP A 63 30.14 -17.47 4.51
C ASP A 63 30.60 -18.84 5.01
N SER A 64 30.05 -19.26 6.17
CA SER A 64 30.32 -20.58 6.74
C SER A 64 29.68 -21.73 5.95
N VAL A 65 28.48 -21.52 5.43
CA VAL A 65 27.72 -22.54 4.67
C VAL A 65 28.35 -22.77 3.29
N ILE A 66 28.70 -21.71 2.58
CA ILE A 66 29.30 -21.77 1.24
C ILE A 66 30.74 -22.30 1.32
N SER A 67 31.48 -21.99 2.37
CA SER A 67 32.84 -22.54 2.57
C SER A 67 32.86 -24.06 2.83
N GLU A 68 31.76 -24.64 3.32
CA GLU A 68 31.64 -26.08 3.62
C GLU A 68 31.13 -26.91 2.43
N GLY A 69 30.59 -26.27 1.38
CA GLY A 69 30.12 -26.90 0.16
C GLY A 69 30.33 -26.01 -1.05
N ALA A 70 31.36 -26.31 -1.85
CA ALA A 70 31.51 -25.69 -3.15
C ALA A 70 30.33 -26.12 -4.05
N PRO A 71 29.72 -25.20 -4.82
CA PRO A 71 28.73 -25.58 -5.80
C PRO A 71 29.41 -26.50 -6.83
N ASP A 72 28.70 -27.54 -7.26
CA ASP A 72 29.10 -28.26 -8.48
C ASP A 72 29.28 -27.21 -9.59
N GLU A 73 30.38 -27.29 -10.35
CA GLU A 73 30.66 -26.36 -11.45
C GLU A 73 29.46 -26.36 -12.41
N TRP A 74 28.57 -25.37 -12.29
CA TRP A 74 27.58 -25.10 -13.31
C TRP A 74 28.31 -24.48 -14.48
N GLN A 75 28.39 -25.20 -15.59
CA GLN A 75 28.85 -24.67 -16.86
C GLN A 75 27.60 -24.41 -17.72
N PRO A 76 27.42 -23.19 -18.25
CA PRO A 76 26.36 -22.96 -19.23
C PRO A 76 26.57 -23.92 -20.40
N GLU A 77 25.55 -24.68 -20.77
CA GLU A 77 25.59 -25.44 -22.02
C GLU A 77 25.59 -24.42 -23.18
N ASP A 78 26.61 -24.51 -24.05
CA ASP A 78 26.72 -23.72 -25.29
C ASP A 78 25.69 -24.20 -26.33
N GLU A 79 24.39 -24.05 -26.03
CA GLU A 79 23.32 -24.20 -27.03
C GLU A 79 22.97 -22.83 -27.62
N GLU A 80 22.99 -22.72 -28.96
CA GLU A 80 22.53 -21.54 -29.70
C GLU A 80 20.99 -21.46 -29.64
N LEU A 81 20.45 -21.14 -28.46
CA LEU A 81 19.03 -20.89 -28.24
C LEU A 81 18.69 -19.43 -28.57
N SER A 82 17.51 -19.20 -29.12
CA SER A 82 16.94 -17.84 -29.21
C SER A 82 16.59 -17.29 -27.83
N ASP A 83 16.46 -15.97 -27.69
CA ASP A 83 16.08 -15.31 -26.43
C ASP A 83 14.77 -15.89 -25.85
N ASP A 84 13.78 -16.18 -26.71
CA ASP A 84 12.51 -16.78 -26.30
C ASP A 84 12.68 -18.20 -25.76
N GLU A 85 13.55 -19.00 -26.38
CA GLU A 85 13.85 -20.37 -25.94
C GLU A 85 14.63 -20.38 -24.62
N LEU A 86 15.57 -19.44 -24.45
CA LEU A 86 16.31 -19.23 -23.21
C LEU A 86 15.36 -18.89 -22.05
N VAL A 87 14.39 -18.01 -22.27
CA VAL A 87 13.38 -17.66 -21.26
C VAL A 87 12.52 -18.86 -20.90
N VAL A 88 12.05 -19.63 -21.89
CA VAL A 88 11.25 -20.83 -21.63
C VAL A 88 12.02 -21.88 -20.83
N GLN A 89 13.30 -22.09 -21.14
CA GLN A 89 14.12 -23.06 -20.42
C GLN A 89 14.40 -22.59 -18.98
N ALA A 90 14.80 -21.34 -18.80
CA ALA A 90 15.04 -20.76 -17.47
C ALA A 90 13.80 -20.86 -16.56
N ILE A 91 12.61 -20.62 -17.10
CA ILE A 91 11.35 -20.75 -16.32
C ILE A 91 11.16 -22.19 -15.82
N LYS A 92 11.42 -23.20 -16.66
CA LYS A 92 11.30 -24.62 -16.27
C LYS A 92 12.33 -24.98 -15.21
N ASP A 93 13.57 -24.55 -15.38
CA ASP A 93 14.64 -24.79 -14.41
C ASP A 93 14.31 -24.18 -13.04
N ILE A 94 13.83 -22.93 -13.02
CA ILE A 94 13.38 -22.26 -11.79
C ILE A 94 12.27 -23.07 -11.13
N ASP A 95 11.28 -23.54 -11.90
CA ASP A 95 10.17 -24.34 -11.37
C ASP A 95 10.63 -25.66 -10.77
N GLU A 96 11.49 -26.41 -11.47
CA GLU A 96 11.98 -27.71 -11.01
C GLU A 96 12.84 -27.58 -9.75
N ILE A 97 13.82 -26.67 -9.76
CA ILE A 97 14.73 -26.47 -8.64
C ILE A 97 13.96 -25.97 -7.42
N PHE A 98 13.10 -24.97 -7.60
CA PHE A 98 12.36 -24.39 -6.47
C PHE A 98 11.31 -25.36 -5.92
N GLU A 99 10.68 -26.21 -6.73
CA GLU A 99 9.76 -27.25 -6.24
C GLU A 99 10.50 -28.30 -5.41
N ASN A 100 11.70 -28.72 -5.81
CA ASN A 100 12.52 -29.66 -5.03
C ASN A 100 12.89 -29.07 -3.66
N GLU A 101 13.38 -27.83 -3.65
CA GLU A 101 13.74 -27.10 -2.42
C GLU A 101 12.53 -26.84 -1.52
N TYR A 102 11.41 -26.44 -2.10
CA TYR A 102 10.16 -26.27 -1.37
C TYR A 102 9.70 -27.57 -0.70
N ASN A 103 9.78 -28.70 -1.42
CA ASN A 103 9.40 -30.01 -0.88
C ASN A 103 10.34 -30.46 0.24
N TYR A 104 11.63 -30.16 0.14
CA TYR A 104 12.57 -30.38 1.24
C TYR A 104 12.19 -29.57 2.48
N ILE A 105 12.01 -28.25 2.34
CA ILE A 105 11.61 -27.37 3.44
C ILE A 105 10.26 -27.82 4.04
N LEU A 106 9.29 -28.16 3.19
CA LEU A 106 7.98 -28.63 3.63
C LEU A 106 8.07 -29.94 4.42
N SER A 107 9.00 -30.83 4.07
CA SER A 107 9.22 -32.08 4.80
C SER A 107 9.73 -31.86 6.22
N GLU A 108 10.60 -30.86 6.42
CA GLU A 108 11.14 -30.48 7.74
C GLU A 108 10.12 -29.67 8.56
N GLU A 109 9.47 -28.70 7.93
CA GLU A 109 8.56 -27.75 8.57
C GLU A 109 7.14 -28.29 8.76
N LYS A 110 6.75 -29.36 8.05
CA LYS A 110 5.51 -30.14 8.20
C LYS A 110 4.21 -29.44 7.77
N SER A 111 4.24 -28.19 7.35
CA SER A 111 3.07 -27.49 6.78
C SER A 111 3.47 -26.29 5.92
N ASP A 112 2.62 -25.89 4.97
CA ASP A 112 2.88 -24.70 4.13
C ASP A 112 3.06 -23.43 4.97
N LYS A 113 2.36 -23.32 6.11
CA LYS A 113 2.44 -22.15 6.99
C LYS A 113 3.79 -22.04 7.69
N SER A 114 4.30 -23.15 8.23
CA SER A 114 5.62 -23.19 8.88
C SER A 114 6.74 -23.09 7.85
N ALA A 115 6.60 -23.74 6.69
CA ALA A 115 7.51 -23.59 5.55
C ALA A 115 7.60 -22.13 5.10
N PHE A 116 6.46 -21.47 4.89
CA PHE A 116 6.45 -20.04 4.57
C PHE A 116 7.07 -19.20 5.70
N GLN A 117 6.78 -19.51 6.96
CA GLN A 117 7.37 -18.79 8.09
C GLN A 117 8.90 -18.88 8.04
N TYR A 118 9.45 -20.09 7.89
CA TYR A 118 10.87 -20.33 7.71
C TYR A 118 11.44 -19.54 6.52
N CYS A 119 10.84 -19.66 5.33
CA CYS A 119 11.30 -18.96 4.14
C CYS A 119 11.23 -17.44 4.32
N SER A 120 10.16 -16.91 4.90
CA SER A 120 9.98 -15.46 5.08
C SER A 120 11.01 -14.82 6.01
N TYR A 121 11.42 -15.54 7.06
CA TYR A 121 12.45 -15.06 7.98
C TYR A 121 13.84 -15.15 7.37
N ASN A 122 14.12 -16.18 6.57
CA ASN A 122 15.46 -16.44 6.04
C ASN A 122 15.60 -16.04 4.56
N LEU A 123 14.67 -15.23 4.02
CA LEU A 123 14.61 -14.97 2.58
C LEU A 123 15.88 -14.32 2.02
N PRO A 124 16.49 -13.29 2.66
CA PRO A 124 17.77 -12.74 2.20
C PRO A 124 18.87 -13.80 2.08
N GLY A 125 19.02 -14.66 3.10
CA GLY A 125 20.01 -15.74 3.07
C GLY A 125 19.70 -16.80 2.02
N LEU A 126 18.49 -17.36 2.02
CA LEU A 126 18.06 -18.42 1.10
C LEU A 126 18.13 -17.99 -0.38
N SER A 127 17.62 -16.80 -0.68
CA SER A 127 17.66 -16.28 -2.06
C SER A 127 19.08 -16.01 -2.55
N THR A 128 19.98 -15.56 -1.67
CA THR A 128 21.40 -15.40 -1.99
C THR A 128 22.07 -16.74 -2.24
N LEU A 129 21.75 -17.77 -1.44
CA LEU A 129 22.27 -19.12 -1.65
C LEU A 129 21.80 -19.72 -2.98
N PHE A 130 20.51 -19.56 -3.33
CA PHE A 130 20.01 -19.97 -4.64
C PHE A 130 20.71 -19.24 -5.78
N SER A 131 20.89 -17.93 -5.63
CA SER A 131 21.63 -17.13 -6.59
C SER A 131 23.10 -17.54 -6.71
N PHE A 132 23.75 -17.94 -5.62
CA PHE A 132 25.14 -18.37 -5.66
C PHE A 132 25.28 -19.70 -6.40
N ASN A 133 24.33 -20.62 -6.19
CA ASN A 133 24.33 -21.93 -6.84
C ASN A 133 23.90 -21.88 -8.32
N ARG A 134 22.99 -20.96 -8.67
CA ARG A 134 22.42 -20.79 -10.01
C ARG A 134 22.24 -19.31 -10.35
N PRO A 135 23.36 -18.57 -10.53
CA PRO A 135 23.36 -17.13 -10.80
C PRO A 135 22.79 -16.79 -12.19
N ASP A 136 22.62 -17.77 -13.06
CA ASP A 136 21.97 -17.60 -14.35
C ASP A 136 20.46 -17.31 -14.23
N ILE A 137 19.80 -17.83 -13.19
CA ILE A 137 18.32 -17.83 -13.08
C ILE A 137 17.75 -17.33 -11.74
N PHE A 138 18.47 -17.46 -10.62
CA PHE A 138 18.00 -16.96 -9.32
C PHE A 138 18.66 -15.63 -8.97
N VAL A 139 17.85 -14.72 -8.44
CA VAL A 139 18.27 -13.39 -8.01
C VAL A 139 18.08 -13.30 -6.49
N PRO A 140 19.03 -12.74 -5.72
CA PRO A 140 18.83 -12.50 -4.31
C PRO A 140 17.56 -11.68 -4.04
N TYR A 141 17.14 -11.58 -2.79
CA TYR A 141 15.96 -10.80 -2.45
C TYR A 141 16.15 -10.03 -1.14
N TYR A 142 16.28 -8.70 -1.28
CA TYR A 142 16.57 -7.78 -0.17
C TYR A 142 15.49 -6.70 0.02
N PHE A 143 14.28 -6.93 -0.50
CA PHE A 143 13.12 -6.03 -0.38
C PHE A 143 12.11 -6.50 0.67
N CYS A 144 12.51 -7.35 1.62
CA CYS A 144 11.65 -7.78 2.73
C CYS A 144 11.12 -6.57 3.51
N CYS A 145 9.80 -6.44 3.64
CA CYS A 145 9.09 -5.27 4.20
C CYS A 145 9.34 -3.95 3.45
N ASN A 146 9.89 -4.01 2.23
CA ASN A 146 10.09 -2.91 1.29
C ASN A 146 9.51 -3.26 -0.09
N TYR A 147 8.52 -4.16 -0.19
CA TYR A 147 7.91 -4.53 -1.47
C TYR A 147 7.32 -3.32 -2.23
N ASN A 148 6.94 -2.25 -1.53
CA ASN A 148 6.55 -0.98 -2.16
C ASN A 148 7.67 -0.35 -3.01
N ILE A 149 8.93 -0.50 -2.61
CA ILE A 149 10.10 -0.07 -3.39
C ILE A 149 10.20 -0.89 -4.67
N LEU A 150 10.07 -2.21 -4.56
CA LEU A 150 10.08 -3.09 -5.73
C LEU A 150 8.95 -2.77 -6.70
N ASN A 151 7.74 -2.46 -6.20
CA ASN A 151 6.64 -2.00 -7.05
C ASN A 151 6.97 -0.69 -7.77
N MET A 152 7.55 0.30 -7.09
CA MET A 152 7.92 1.56 -7.74
C MET A 152 9.03 1.37 -8.79
N ILE A 153 10.01 0.50 -8.51
CA ILE A 153 11.02 0.10 -9.50
C ILE A 153 10.33 -0.53 -10.71
N ALA A 154 9.43 -1.49 -10.47
CA ALA A 154 8.72 -2.17 -11.54
C ALA A 154 7.86 -1.24 -12.37
N GLU A 155 7.11 -0.33 -11.75
CA GLU A 155 6.32 0.69 -12.45
C GLU A 155 7.21 1.64 -13.26
N THR A 156 8.35 2.05 -12.71
CA THR A 156 9.29 2.98 -13.36
C THR A 156 9.98 2.35 -14.57
N PHE A 157 10.37 1.08 -14.45
CA PHE A 157 11.15 0.38 -15.45
C PHE A 157 10.33 -0.63 -16.26
N ASP A 158 9.01 -0.64 -16.11
CA ASP A 158 8.09 -1.52 -16.83
C ASP A 158 8.43 -3.01 -16.64
N ILE A 159 8.67 -3.41 -15.39
CA ILE A 159 8.87 -4.81 -15.00
C ILE A 159 7.50 -5.42 -14.69
N GLU A 160 7.12 -6.45 -15.44
CA GLU A 160 5.88 -7.18 -15.22
C GLU A 160 6.00 -8.09 -13.99
N LEU A 161 5.63 -7.57 -12.81
CA LEU A 161 5.65 -8.35 -11.56
C LEU A 161 4.51 -9.38 -11.53
N PRO A 162 4.72 -10.56 -10.91
CA PRO A 162 3.67 -11.56 -10.72
C PRO A 162 2.54 -11.04 -9.81
N GLU A 163 1.34 -11.57 -10.01
CA GLU A 163 0.18 -11.25 -9.17
C GLU A 163 0.45 -11.56 -7.69
N LEU A 164 -0.04 -10.68 -6.80
CA LEU A 164 0.16 -10.86 -5.38
C LEU A 164 -0.65 -12.06 -4.85
N PRO A 165 -0.01 -13.05 -4.20
CA PRO A 165 -0.69 -14.22 -3.65
C PRO A 165 -1.56 -13.83 -2.46
N LYS A 166 -2.67 -14.55 -2.25
CA LYS A 166 -3.57 -14.27 -1.12
C LYS A 166 -2.86 -14.49 0.23
N LYS A 167 -3.19 -13.64 1.23
CA LYS A 167 -2.64 -13.72 2.60
C LYS A 167 -2.62 -15.14 3.21
N ALA A 168 -3.70 -15.90 3.00
CA ALA A 168 -3.89 -17.22 3.59
C ALA A 168 -3.24 -18.36 2.79
N ASP A 169 -2.76 -18.08 1.57
CA ASP A 169 -2.15 -19.07 0.69
C ASP A 169 -0.64 -19.06 0.88
N TYR A 170 -0.18 -19.77 1.91
CA TYR A 170 1.23 -19.77 2.30
C TYR A 170 2.13 -20.40 1.25
N ARG A 171 1.68 -21.46 0.55
CA ARG A 171 2.42 -22.05 -0.56
C ARG A 171 2.63 -21.03 -1.67
N ALA A 172 1.56 -20.37 -2.14
CA ALA A 172 1.68 -19.35 -3.19
C ALA A 172 2.56 -18.17 -2.75
N ARG A 173 2.56 -17.81 -1.47
CA ARG A 173 3.45 -16.77 -0.92
C ARG A 173 4.92 -17.18 -0.94
N THR A 174 5.26 -18.44 -0.63
CA THR A 174 6.63 -18.95 -0.78
C THR A 174 7.03 -18.98 -2.25
N TRP A 175 6.16 -19.48 -3.12
CA TRP A 175 6.33 -19.54 -4.58
C TRP A 175 6.45 -18.17 -5.26
N HIS A 176 6.02 -17.10 -4.59
CA HIS A 176 6.15 -15.74 -5.12
C HIS A 176 7.60 -15.38 -5.42
N TYR A 177 8.58 -15.91 -4.67
CA TYR A 177 9.99 -15.67 -4.94
C TYR A 177 10.44 -16.28 -6.28
N ALA A 178 10.07 -17.52 -6.56
CA ALA A 178 10.36 -18.15 -7.86
C ALA A 178 9.71 -17.39 -9.01
N ASN A 179 8.47 -16.94 -8.84
CA ASN A 179 7.79 -16.12 -9.85
C ASN A 179 8.45 -14.76 -10.07
N LEU A 180 9.01 -14.15 -9.02
CA LEU A 180 9.82 -12.93 -9.16
C LEU A 180 11.10 -13.21 -9.96
N CYS A 181 11.80 -14.31 -9.71
CA CYS A 181 13.00 -14.68 -10.47
C CYS A 181 12.70 -14.84 -11.96
N LYS A 182 11.55 -15.43 -12.32
CA LYS A 182 11.10 -15.52 -13.73
C LYS A 182 10.87 -14.14 -14.36
N ALA A 183 10.19 -13.24 -13.65
CA ALA A 183 9.96 -11.87 -14.12
C ALA A 183 11.27 -11.10 -14.31
N PHE A 184 12.20 -11.25 -13.36
CA PHE A 184 13.53 -10.64 -13.42
C PHE A 184 14.38 -11.20 -14.55
N TYR A 185 14.34 -12.53 -14.78
CA TYR A 185 15.04 -13.16 -15.89
C TYR A 185 14.56 -12.62 -17.24
N LYS A 186 13.23 -12.57 -17.45
CA LYS A 186 12.63 -12.00 -18.66
C LYS A 186 13.11 -10.56 -18.89
N PHE A 187 13.01 -9.71 -17.86
CA PHE A 187 13.46 -8.33 -17.95
C PHE A 187 14.97 -8.21 -18.26
N ARG A 188 15.80 -9.07 -17.66
CA ARG A 188 17.25 -9.11 -17.88
C ARG A 188 17.57 -9.40 -19.36
N VAL A 189 16.94 -10.42 -19.94
CA VAL A 189 17.11 -10.81 -21.35
C VAL A 189 16.64 -9.68 -22.27
N GLU A 190 15.44 -9.16 -22.06
CA GLU A 190 14.86 -8.08 -22.89
C GLU A 190 15.72 -6.80 -22.91
N ASN A 191 16.48 -6.54 -21.85
CA ASN A 191 17.36 -5.37 -21.75
C ASN A 191 18.84 -5.68 -22.03
N ASN A 192 19.19 -6.91 -22.43
CA ASN A 192 20.56 -7.37 -22.68
C ASN A 192 21.51 -7.13 -21.50
N LEU A 193 21.04 -7.35 -20.28
CA LEU A 193 21.88 -7.23 -19.09
C LEU A 193 22.52 -8.58 -18.74
N THR A 194 23.79 -8.55 -18.36
CA THR A 194 24.39 -9.66 -17.62
C THR A 194 23.73 -9.80 -16.25
N TYR A 195 23.92 -10.95 -15.60
CA TYR A 195 23.38 -11.18 -14.26
C TYR A 195 23.88 -10.14 -13.23
N CYS A 196 25.18 -9.86 -13.22
CA CYS A 196 25.78 -8.88 -12.31
C CYS A 196 25.32 -7.45 -12.62
N GLU A 197 25.14 -7.11 -13.90
CA GLU A 197 24.53 -5.83 -14.29
C GLU A 197 23.09 -5.72 -13.81
N PHE A 198 22.31 -6.81 -13.88
CA PHE A 198 20.95 -6.80 -13.34
C PHE A 198 20.93 -6.64 -11.82
N CYS A 199 21.85 -7.26 -11.08
CA CYS A 199 21.97 -7.05 -9.62
C CYS A 199 22.36 -5.60 -9.29
N ALA A 200 23.34 -5.03 -9.99
CA ALA A 200 23.72 -3.62 -9.86
C ALA A 200 22.55 -2.69 -10.22
N PHE A 201 21.79 -3.04 -11.26
CA PHE A 201 20.56 -2.35 -11.61
C PHE A 201 19.55 -2.37 -10.46
N LEU A 202 19.27 -3.55 -9.91
CA LEU A 202 18.17 -3.75 -8.96
C LEU A 202 18.46 -3.16 -7.57
N TYR A 203 19.70 -3.23 -7.08
CA TYR A 203 20.03 -2.83 -5.71
C TYR A 203 20.77 -1.49 -5.58
N ASP A 204 21.37 -1.01 -6.66
CA ASP A 204 22.09 0.27 -6.65
C ASP A 204 21.40 1.28 -7.56
N PHE A 205 21.43 1.08 -8.88
CA PHE A 205 20.91 2.08 -9.82
C PHE A 205 19.42 2.39 -9.65
N ALA A 206 18.54 1.39 -9.64
CA ALA A 206 17.11 1.59 -9.65
C ALA A 206 16.60 2.24 -8.35
N PRO A 207 17.04 1.83 -7.15
CA PRO A 207 16.74 2.55 -5.91
C PRO A 207 17.14 4.03 -5.97
N HIS A 208 18.36 4.35 -6.43
CA HIS A 208 18.82 5.73 -6.62
C HIS A 208 17.97 6.51 -7.62
N TYR A 209 17.56 5.86 -8.71
CA TYR A 209 16.74 6.47 -9.73
C TYR A 209 15.35 6.87 -9.22
N ILE A 210 14.73 6.03 -8.39
CA ILE A 210 13.39 6.30 -7.84
C ILE A 210 13.42 7.19 -6.58
N GLY A 211 14.60 7.53 -6.05
CA GLY A 211 14.77 8.41 -4.88
C GLY A 211 14.90 7.69 -3.54
N GLY A 212 15.10 6.37 -3.52
CA GLY A 212 15.40 5.60 -2.31
C GLY A 212 14.35 5.75 -1.21
N VAL A 213 14.79 6.03 0.02
CA VAL A 213 13.93 6.27 1.18
C VAL A 213 12.91 7.40 0.96
N ASP A 214 13.34 8.49 0.32
CA ASP A 214 12.52 9.70 0.14
C ASP A 214 11.35 9.47 -0.84
N SER A 215 11.38 8.36 -1.59
CA SER A 215 10.31 7.99 -2.52
C SER A 215 9.04 7.50 -1.83
N TYR A 216 9.11 7.07 -0.57
CA TYR A 216 7.97 6.48 0.15
C TYR A 216 7.84 6.89 1.61
N ILE A 217 8.89 7.42 2.23
CA ILE A 217 8.86 7.99 3.57
C ILE A 217 8.62 9.49 3.44
N ILE A 218 7.52 9.95 4.04
CA ILE A 218 7.13 11.35 4.05
C ILE A 218 7.51 11.94 5.40
N GLU A 219 8.48 12.85 5.42
CA GLU A 219 8.87 13.59 6.64
C GLU A 219 7.87 14.69 6.98
N ASP A 220 7.50 15.50 5.98
CA ASP A 220 6.53 16.58 6.11
C ASP A 220 5.11 16.02 6.00
N LEU A 221 4.65 15.43 7.09
CA LEU A 221 3.37 14.74 7.13
C LEU A 221 2.18 15.70 6.97
N PRO A 222 1.18 15.36 6.14
CA PRO A 222 -0.06 16.13 6.06
C PRO A 222 -0.87 16.01 7.37
N GLU A 223 -1.88 16.86 7.54
CA GLU A 223 -2.84 16.71 8.64
C GLU A 223 -3.52 15.32 8.59
N PRO A 224 -3.72 14.68 9.75
CA PRO A 224 -4.29 13.34 9.78
C PRO A 224 -5.76 13.36 9.35
N LYS A 225 -6.13 12.39 8.51
CA LYS A 225 -7.52 12.23 8.03
C LYS A 225 -8.19 10.97 8.53
N ALA A 226 -7.41 9.99 8.98
CA ALA A 226 -7.92 8.76 9.59
C ALA A 226 -7.03 8.33 10.76
N ALA A 227 -7.56 7.41 11.56
CA ALA A 227 -6.83 6.75 12.62
C ALA A 227 -7.02 5.23 12.55
N TYR A 228 -5.97 4.47 12.88
CA TYR A 228 -6.00 3.01 12.91
C TYR A 228 -5.43 2.49 14.21
N PHE A 229 -6.03 1.44 14.74
CA PHE A 229 -5.45 0.63 15.79
C PHE A 229 -4.42 -0.35 15.22
N VAL A 230 -3.34 -0.52 15.97
CA VAL A 230 -2.36 -1.59 15.78
C VAL A 230 -2.00 -2.21 17.13
N GLY A 231 -1.58 -3.47 17.11
CA GLY A 231 -1.08 -4.20 18.25
C GLY A 231 0.45 -4.14 18.31
N GLY A 232 0.99 -4.02 19.52
CA GLY A 232 2.41 -4.20 19.85
C GLY A 232 2.60 -5.08 21.08
N GLY A 233 3.86 -5.38 21.44
CA GLY A 233 4.20 -6.28 22.54
C GLY A 233 3.66 -7.71 22.39
N GLY A 234 3.68 -8.49 23.48
CA GLY A 234 3.40 -9.93 23.47
C GLY A 234 4.61 -10.73 23.93
N ASP A 235 4.77 -11.93 23.35
CA ASP A 235 6.00 -12.73 23.37
C ASP A 235 7.11 -12.14 22.46
N ASN A 236 6.87 -10.95 21.89
CA ASN A 236 7.78 -10.26 20.98
C ASN A 236 8.48 -9.09 21.71
N ALA A 237 9.65 -8.68 21.19
CA ALA A 237 10.50 -7.62 21.75
C ALA A 237 9.87 -6.22 21.77
N ASP A 238 8.73 -5.99 21.12
CA ASP A 238 8.19 -4.63 20.90
C ASP A 238 7.31 -4.10 22.05
N ALA A 239 7.48 -4.63 23.27
CA ALA A 239 6.71 -4.20 24.45
C ALA A 239 7.05 -2.76 24.89
N ASP A 240 8.17 -2.23 24.39
CA ASP A 240 8.68 -0.89 24.65
C ASP A 240 8.74 -0.04 23.38
N ALA A 241 7.98 -0.40 22.34
CA ALA A 241 7.98 0.28 21.04
C ALA A 241 7.92 1.81 21.15
N GLU A 242 7.16 2.31 22.12
CA GLU A 242 6.99 3.73 22.42
C GLU A 242 8.28 4.49 22.80
N ASN A 243 9.38 3.79 23.09
CA ASN A 243 10.68 4.35 23.44
C ASN A 243 11.62 4.54 22.23
N TYR A 244 11.30 3.98 21.07
CA TYR A 244 12.09 4.12 19.84
C TYR A 244 11.87 5.50 19.18
N VAL A 245 12.18 6.56 19.92
CA VAL A 245 12.02 7.95 19.47
C VAL A 245 13.00 8.24 18.32
N GLY A 246 12.45 8.63 17.16
CA GLY A 246 13.24 8.94 15.96
C GLY A 246 13.46 7.74 15.04
N GLU A 247 13.04 6.54 15.43
CA GLU A 247 13.07 5.38 14.56
C GLU A 247 11.83 5.30 13.67
N LYS A 248 12.03 4.75 12.48
CA LYS A 248 10.99 4.46 11.50
C LYS A 248 10.95 2.95 11.34
N MET A 249 9.79 2.36 11.57
CA MET A 249 9.64 0.92 11.58
C MET A 249 8.49 0.50 10.69
N TYR A 250 8.67 -0.63 10.02
CA TYR A 250 7.58 -1.31 9.35
C TYR A 250 6.64 -1.92 10.40
N TRP A 251 5.34 -1.89 10.14
CA TRP A 251 4.34 -2.41 11.06
C TRP A 251 3.14 -3.00 10.34
N GLN A 252 2.48 -3.98 10.97
CA GLN A 252 1.23 -4.49 10.45
C GLN A 252 0.11 -3.45 10.58
N CYS A 253 -0.37 -2.94 9.45
CA CYS A 253 -1.48 -1.99 9.43
C CYS A 253 -2.42 -2.21 8.23
N ASN A 254 -3.37 -1.31 8.03
CA ASN A 254 -4.33 -1.35 6.95
C ASN A 254 -3.69 -0.84 5.63
N PRO A 255 -3.83 -1.53 4.48
CA PRO A 255 -3.36 -0.99 3.20
C PRO A 255 -4.05 0.30 2.76
N ALA A 256 -5.19 0.67 3.38
CA ALA A 256 -5.85 1.96 3.15
C ALA A 256 -5.21 3.13 3.90
N THR A 257 -4.27 2.85 4.81
CA THR A 257 -3.50 3.88 5.52
C THR A 257 -2.73 4.76 4.53
N ARG A 258 -2.69 6.06 4.81
CA ARG A 258 -1.93 7.07 4.07
C ARG A 258 -0.91 7.72 4.99
N ALA A 259 0.13 8.29 4.38
CA ALA A 259 1.07 9.14 5.10
C ALA A 259 0.30 10.22 5.87
N GLY A 260 0.68 10.42 7.13
CA GLY A 260 0.07 11.36 8.05
C GLY A 260 -1.06 10.79 8.89
N ASP A 261 -1.65 9.64 8.58
CA ASP A 261 -2.70 9.05 9.43
C ASP A 261 -2.19 8.74 10.84
N MET A 262 -3.11 8.77 11.81
CA MET A 262 -2.80 8.45 13.20
C MET A 262 -2.81 6.94 13.42
N ILE A 263 -1.85 6.44 14.18
CA ILE A 263 -1.73 5.01 14.50
C ILE A 263 -1.76 4.87 16.02
N VAL A 264 -2.83 4.31 16.56
CA VAL A 264 -2.98 4.06 18.00
C VAL A 264 -2.46 2.67 18.31
N MET A 265 -1.43 2.58 19.15
CA MET A 265 -0.80 1.32 19.51
C MET A 265 -1.35 0.78 20.83
N TYR A 266 -1.87 -0.44 20.76
CA TYR A 266 -2.30 -1.25 21.89
C TYR A 266 -1.25 -2.33 22.18
N LEU A 267 -0.66 -2.30 23.38
CA LEU A 267 0.25 -3.33 23.83
C LEU A 267 -0.56 -4.53 24.32
N ARG A 268 -0.26 -5.71 23.76
CA ARG A 268 -0.89 -7.00 24.12
C ARG A 268 -0.42 -7.47 25.50
N THR A 269 -0.89 -8.64 25.92
CA THR A 269 -0.44 -9.32 27.15
C THR A 269 1.10 -9.33 27.23
N PRO A 270 1.71 -9.04 28.39
CA PRO A 270 1.08 -8.83 29.70
C PRO A 270 0.56 -7.41 29.97
N ILE A 271 0.89 -6.41 29.14
CA ILE A 271 0.56 -5.00 29.43
C ILE A 271 -0.93 -4.71 29.21
N SER A 272 -1.51 -5.20 28.10
CA SER A 272 -2.94 -5.09 27.78
C SER A 272 -3.50 -3.66 27.92
N ALA A 273 -2.90 -2.69 27.22
CA ALA A 273 -3.29 -1.28 27.31
C ALA A 273 -3.03 -0.52 26.01
N ILE A 274 -3.84 0.50 25.73
CA ILE A 274 -3.44 1.56 24.78
C ILE A 274 -2.26 2.29 25.41
N SER A 275 -1.15 2.40 24.69
CA SER A 275 0.12 2.89 25.27
C SER A 275 0.70 4.08 24.53
N SER A 276 0.54 4.16 23.22
CA SER A 276 1.14 5.22 22.42
C SER A 276 0.33 5.54 21.16
N VAL A 277 0.59 6.71 20.61
CA VAL A 277 0.10 7.15 19.29
C VAL A 277 1.29 7.46 18.41
N TRP A 278 1.21 7.08 17.15
CA TRP A 278 2.24 7.22 16.14
C TRP A 278 1.64 7.90 14.91
N ARG A 279 2.51 8.28 13.97
CA ARG A 279 2.11 8.71 12.63
C ARG A 279 2.52 7.66 11.61
N SER A 280 1.67 7.44 10.62
CA SER A 280 2.08 6.70 9.42
C SER A 280 2.99 7.58 8.56
N MET A 281 4.18 7.07 8.26
CA MET A 281 5.22 7.74 7.48
C MET A 281 5.15 7.38 5.99
N SER A 282 4.39 6.35 5.63
CA SER A 282 4.23 5.89 4.24
C SER A 282 2.77 5.57 3.94
N ILE A 283 2.44 5.29 2.67
CA ILE A 283 1.19 4.58 2.39
C ILE A 283 1.22 3.15 2.96
N GLY A 284 0.05 2.58 3.21
CA GLY A 284 -0.09 1.15 3.46
C GLY A 284 0.07 0.35 2.17
N PHE A 285 0.76 -0.79 2.24
CA PHE A 285 1.02 -1.68 1.11
C PHE A 285 0.93 -3.16 1.53
N ILE A 286 1.00 -4.05 0.54
CA ILE A 286 1.09 -5.49 0.74
C ILE A 286 2.54 -5.90 0.52
N ASP A 287 3.04 -6.74 1.42
CA ASP A 287 4.31 -7.42 1.26
C ASP A 287 4.06 -8.94 1.38
N PRO A 288 4.26 -9.70 0.29
CA PRO A 288 3.97 -11.14 0.28
C PRO A 288 4.91 -11.93 1.19
N PHE A 289 6.09 -11.41 1.51
CA PHE A 289 7.10 -12.07 2.35
C PHE A 289 7.02 -11.61 3.81
N PHE A 290 6.47 -10.44 4.10
CA PHE A 290 6.18 -10.07 5.49
C PHE A 290 5.14 -11.02 6.09
N TYR A 291 5.44 -11.74 7.18
CA TYR A 291 4.53 -12.74 7.77
C TYR A 291 3.08 -12.25 7.92
N TYR A 292 2.94 -11.01 8.38
CA TYR A 292 1.67 -10.34 8.63
C TYR A 292 0.96 -9.75 7.38
N TYR A 293 1.63 -9.81 6.22
CA TYR A 293 1.18 -9.54 4.85
C TYR A 293 0.85 -8.08 4.50
N ARG A 294 0.36 -7.31 5.47
CA ARG A 294 -0.01 -5.90 5.28
C ARG A 294 0.98 -5.06 6.05
N CYS A 295 1.53 -4.03 5.41
CA CYS A 295 2.66 -3.27 5.92
C CYS A 295 2.40 -1.76 5.77
N THR A 296 2.96 -0.97 6.68
CA THR A 296 3.15 0.47 6.55
C THR A 296 4.36 0.85 7.38
N TYR A 297 5.02 1.96 7.08
CA TYR A 297 6.02 2.53 7.96
C TYR A 297 5.37 3.50 8.94
N ILE A 298 5.69 3.35 10.22
CA ILE A 298 5.25 4.23 11.31
C ILE A 298 6.45 4.89 11.98
N GLY A 299 6.22 6.06 12.56
CA GLY A 299 7.23 6.83 13.26
C GLY A 299 6.60 7.85 14.20
N MET A 300 7.45 8.71 14.76
CA MET A 300 7.05 9.79 15.68
C MET A 300 6.23 9.30 16.89
N PRO A 301 6.71 8.31 17.67
CA PRO A 301 5.97 7.82 18.82
C PRO A 301 5.69 8.91 19.84
N LYS A 302 4.44 8.98 20.30
CA LYS A 302 3.99 9.79 21.41
C LYS A 302 3.39 8.87 22.47
N LYS A 303 4.14 8.70 23.55
CA LYS A 303 3.71 7.94 24.72
C LYS A 303 2.48 8.59 25.38
N LEU A 304 1.47 7.78 25.66
CA LEU A 304 0.27 8.17 26.38
C LEU A 304 0.34 7.70 27.84
N SER A 305 -0.48 8.32 28.68
CA SER A 305 -0.91 7.65 29.92
C SER A 305 -1.66 6.38 29.53
N ARG A 306 -1.17 5.21 29.95
CA ARG A 306 -1.72 3.93 29.55
C ARG A 306 -3.19 3.84 29.91
N ILE A 307 -4.02 3.36 28.97
CA ILE A 307 -5.43 3.07 29.19
C ILE A 307 -5.60 1.55 29.19
N PRO A 308 -5.70 0.89 30.36
CA PRO A 308 -5.77 -0.56 30.45
C PRO A 308 -7.05 -1.13 29.84
N LEU A 309 -7.00 -2.36 29.34
CA LEU A 309 -8.17 -3.05 28.76
C LEU A 309 -9.37 -3.10 29.72
N ALA A 310 -9.12 -3.26 31.03
CA ALA A 310 -10.18 -3.24 32.04
C ALA A 310 -10.92 -1.88 32.11
N GLU A 311 -10.17 -0.79 31.93
CA GLU A 311 -10.73 0.56 31.86
C GLU A 311 -11.49 0.75 30.54
N ILE A 312 -10.91 0.33 29.41
CA ILE A 312 -11.56 0.38 28.09
C ILE A 312 -12.92 -0.36 28.12
N LYS A 313 -12.99 -1.52 28.77
CA LYS A 313 -14.22 -2.33 28.89
C LYS A 313 -15.29 -1.71 29.77
N SER A 314 -14.92 -0.86 30.74
CA SER A 314 -15.85 -0.19 31.63
C SER A 314 -16.22 1.23 31.17
N ASP A 315 -15.53 1.75 30.15
CA ASP A 315 -15.74 3.07 29.59
C ASP A 315 -17.02 3.16 28.74
N PRO A 316 -17.89 4.19 28.93
CA PRO A 316 -19.18 4.27 28.25
C PRO A 316 -19.12 4.53 26.74
N ILE A 317 -17.96 4.97 26.23
CA ILE A 317 -17.72 5.23 24.80
C ILE A 317 -16.89 4.09 24.23
N LEU A 318 -15.71 3.82 24.81
CA LEU A 318 -14.78 2.84 24.24
C LEU A 318 -15.29 1.40 24.32
N SER A 319 -16.09 1.04 25.33
CA SER A 319 -16.64 -0.33 25.46
C SER A 319 -17.57 -0.72 24.30
N LYS A 320 -18.11 0.27 23.57
CA LYS A 320 -19.00 0.06 22.43
C LYS A 320 -18.25 -0.26 21.13
N MET A 321 -16.92 -0.13 21.12
CA MET A 321 -16.13 -0.41 19.93
C MET A 321 -16.13 -1.92 19.64
N PRO A 322 -16.42 -2.35 18.40
CA PRO A 322 -16.49 -3.78 18.06
C PRO A 322 -15.23 -4.59 18.40
N ILE A 323 -14.05 -3.97 18.34
CA ILE A 323 -12.77 -4.62 18.65
C ILE A 323 -12.62 -4.95 20.15
N VAL A 324 -13.26 -4.16 21.02
CA VAL A 324 -13.23 -4.38 22.48
C VAL A 324 -14.05 -5.62 22.86
N ALA A 325 -15.19 -5.84 22.19
CA ALA A 325 -15.99 -7.05 22.35
C ALA A 325 -15.21 -8.33 21.96
N LYS A 326 -14.24 -8.20 21.06
CA LYS A 326 -13.31 -9.27 20.64
C LYS A 326 -12.06 -9.36 21.51
N ASN A 327 -12.02 -8.68 22.66
CA ASN A 327 -10.84 -8.61 23.53
C ASN A 327 -9.57 -8.16 22.77
N MET A 328 -9.72 -7.22 21.84
CA MET A 328 -8.61 -6.72 21.00
C MET A 328 -7.99 -7.77 20.06
N GLN A 329 -8.66 -8.92 19.84
CA GLN A 329 -8.21 -9.90 18.84
C GLN A 329 -8.44 -9.40 17.43
N GLY A 330 -7.39 -9.47 16.60
CA GLY A 330 -7.43 -8.96 15.22
C GLY A 330 -7.34 -7.43 15.14
N ILE A 331 -6.72 -6.78 16.14
CA ILE A 331 -6.62 -5.32 16.25
C ILE A 331 -5.83 -4.65 15.12
N ASN A 332 -4.92 -5.38 14.48
CA ASN A 332 -3.98 -4.81 13.51
C ASN A 332 -4.69 -4.28 12.26
N GLY A 333 -4.69 -2.95 12.10
CA GLY A 333 -5.31 -2.25 10.98
C GLY A 333 -6.81 -1.97 11.15
N VAL A 334 -7.36 -2.08 12.37
CA VAL A 334 -8.74 -1.71 12.66
C VAL A 334 -8.88 -0.19 12.60
N GLU A 335 -9.72 0.32 11.71
CA GLU A 335 -9.99 1.76 11.57
C GLU A 335 -10.79 2.27 12.78
N LEU A 336 -10.40 3.44 13.27
CA LEU A 336 -11.07 4.17 14.34
C LEU A 336 -11.97 5.24 13.75
N LYS A 337 -13.15 5.43 14.34
CA LYS A 337 -13.93 6.63 14.03
C LYS A 337 -13.23 7.88 14.56
N PRO A 338 -13.40 9.04 13.92
CA PRO A 338 -12.90 10.31 14.44
C PRO A 338 -13.26 10.57 15.91
N SER A 339 -14.52 10.33 16.29
CA SER A 339 -14.98 10.51 17.68
C SER A 339 -14.26 9.59 18.67
N GLU A 340 -14.05 8.32 18.30
CA GLU A 340 -13.36 7.32 19.11
C GLU A 340 -11.90 7.71 19.33
N TYR A 341 -11.20 8.07 18.25
CA TYR A 341 -9.81 8.53 18.32
C TYR A 341 -9.67 9.82 19.15
N ASN A 342 -10.50 10.83 18.86
CA ASN A 342 -10.47 12.12 19.57
C ASN A 342 -10.76 11.93 21.07
N TYR A 343 -11.63 10.97 21.43
CA TYR A 343 -11.89 10.61 22.82
C TYR A 343 -10.67 9.95 23.49
N ILE A 344 -9.98 9.00 22.82
CA ILE A 344 -8.76 8.36 23.33
C ILE A 344 -7.69 9.42 23.65
N VAL A 345 -7.43 10.34 22.72
CA VAL A 345 -6.43 11.40 22.89
C VAL A 345 -6.80 12.33 24.05
N SER A 346 -8.06 12.76 24.11
CA SER A 346 -8.54 13.63 25.18
C SER A 346 -8.41 12.99 26.55
N LYS A 347 -8.75 11.70 26.64
CA LYS A 347 -8.65 10.90 27.87
C LYS A 347 -7.20 10.68 28.30
N ALA A 348 -6.28 10.54 27.35
CA ALA A 348 -4.85 10.45 27.64
C ALA A 348 -4.21 11.78 28.07
N GLY A 349 -4.92 12.91 27.94
CA GLY A 349 -4.45 14.23 28.36
C GLY A 349 -3.28 14.76 27.54
N LYS A 350 -3.18 14.39 26.26
CA LYS A 350 -2.11 14.80 25.36
C LYS A 350 -2.65 15.74 24.29
N ASP A 351 -1.86 16.78 23.99
CA ASP A 351 -2.07 17.64 22.84
C ASP A 351 -1.56 16.92 21.59
N LEU A 352 -2.46 16.21 20.92
CA LEU A 352 -2.21 15.54 19.65
C LEU A 352 -3.22 16.05 18.62
N PRO A 353 -2.86 16.05 17.33
CA PRO A 353 -3.78 16.41 16.26
C PRO A 353 -5.09 15.63 16.36
N ARG A 354 -6.21 16.33 16.26
CA ARG A 354 -7.54 15.73 16.24
C ARG A 354 -7.98 15.48 14.81
N LEU A 355 -8.86 14.51 14.63
CA LEU A 355 -9.55 14.30 13.36
C LEU A 355 -10.74 15.25 13.31
N GLU A 356 -10.63 16.34 12.55
CA GLU A 356 -11.66 17.38 12.39
C GLU A 356 -12.22 17.41 10.96
N ASN A 357 -12.93 16.33 10.62
CA ASN A 357 -13.58 16.18 9.33
C ASN A 357 -15.06 16.59 9.47
N ALA A 358 -15.35 17.85 9.79
CA ALA A 358 -16.72 18.37 9.85
C ALA A 358 -16.96 19.46 8.80
N LEU A 359 -18.16 19.46 8.20
CA LEU A 359 -18.67 20.59 7.42
C LEU A 359 -19.27 21.63 8.37
N SER A 360 -18.92 22.90 8.18
CA SER A 360 -19.60 23.98 8.88
C SER A 360 -21.03 24.12 8.37
N GLU A 361 -21.96 24.45 9.27
CA GLU A 361 -23.32 24.80 8.89
C GLU A 361 -23.32 26.01 7.94
N ASN A 362 -24.19 25.94 6.92
CA ASN A 362 -24.41 27.04 5.99
C ASN A 362 -25.79 27.66 6.25
N GLU A 363 -25.81 28.81 6.90
CA GLU A 363 -27.01 29.64 7.07
C GLU A 363 -27.25 30.49 5.81
N GLY A 364 -27.79 29.85 4.77
CA GLY A 364 -28.05 30.49 3.48
C GLY A 364 -29.52 30.47 3.08
N GLN A 365 -29.98 31.54 2.41
CA GLN A 365 -31.20 31.44 1.60
C GLN A 365 -30.88 30.81 0.24
N PHE A 366 -31.71 29.85 -0.18
CA PHE A 366 -31.60 29.10 -1.43
C PHE A 366 -32.77 29.43 -2.36
N ALA A 367 -32.54 30.33 -3.31
CA ALA A 367 -33.55 30.77 -4.27
C ALA A 367 -33.67 29.81 -5.46
N ASN A 368 -32.57 29.18 -5.87
CA ASN A 368 -32.49 28.29 -7.04
C ASN A 368 -31.46 27.16 -6.84
N GLU A 369 -31.31 26.29 -7.85
CA GLU A 369 -30.31 25.21 -7.86
C GLU A 369 -28.88 25.73 -7.77
N LYS A 370 -28.57 26.83 -8.48
CA LYS A 370 -27.24 27.45 -8.43
C LYS A 370 -26.83 27.89 -7.02
N ASP A 371 -27.76 28.31 -6.18
CA ASP A 371 -27.46 28.59 -4.77
C ASP A 371 -27.02 27.32 -4.01
N VAL A 372 -27.65 26.17 -4.29
CA VAL A 372 -27.27 24.87 -3.69
C VAL A 372 -25.89 24.44 -4.20
N GLU A 373 -25.61 24.62 -5.50
CA GLU A 373 -24.29 24.36 -6.08
C GLU A 373 -23.18 25.16 -5.39
N GLU A 374 -23.33 26.49 -5.34
CA GLU A 374 -22.29 27.41 -4.86
C GLU A 374 -22.12 27.37 -3.34
N LYS A 375 -23.22 27.25 -2.58
CA LYS A 375 -23.18 27.37 -1.12
C LYS A 375 -23.09 26.02 -0.40
N LEU A 376 -23.42 24.90 -1.05
CA LEU A 376 -23.39 23.59 -0.39
C LEU A 376 -22.46 22.61 -1.13
N VAL A 377 -22.67 22.41 -2.44
CA VAL A 377 -21.92 21.38 -3.19
C VAL A 377 -20.44 21.73 -3.34
N LYS A 378 -20.10 22.94 -3.81
CA LYS A 378 -18.68 23.34 -3.95
C LYS A 378 -17.92 23.38 -2.62
N PRO A 379 -18.49 23.90 -1.51
CA PRO A 379 -17.85 23.78 -0.19
C PRO A 379 -17.67 22.33 0.26
N LEU A 380 -18.65 21.46 0.02
CA LEU A 380 -18.52 20.03 0.28
C LEU A 380 -17.37 19.41 -0.54
N LEU A 381 -17.28 19.69 -1.84
CA LEU A 381 -16.20 19.19 -2.70
C LEU A 381 -14.83 19.65 -2.21
N THR A 382 -14.71 20.93 -1.83
CA THR A 382 -13.48 21.49 -1.24
C THR A 382 -13.11 20.74 0.04
N LYS A 383 -14.09 20.51 0.93
CA LYS A 383 -13.85 19.78 2.19
C LYS A 383 -13.49 18.30 1.96
N LEU A 384 -14.03 17.68 0.91
CA LEU A 384 -13.66 16.33 0.45
C LEU A 384 -12.28 16.28 -0.23
N GLY A 385 -11.62 17.44 -0.37
CA GLY A 385 -10.25 17.60 -0.87
C GLY A 385 -10.16 17.85 -2.38
N PHE A 386 -11.27 18.09 -3.06
CA PHE A 386 -11.28 18.41 -4.49
C PHE A 386 -11.07 19.89 -4.75
N ASP A 387 -10.30 20.18 -5.79
CA ASP A 387 -10.12 21.51 -6.36
C ASP A 387 -10.92 21.62 -7.68
N GLU A 388 -11.06 22.83 -8.23
CA GLU A 388 -11.80 23.06 -9.49
C GLU A 388 -11.26 22.28 -10.70
N LYS A 389 -9.99 21.86 -10.66
CA LYS A 389 -9.37 21.01 -11.69
C LYS A 389 -9.80 19.54 -11.62
N ASP A 390 -10.34 19.10 -10.48
CA ASP A 390 -10.69 17.71 -10.24
C ASP A 390 -12.12 17.39 -10.67
N TYR A 391 -12.89 18.37 -11.15
CA TYR A 391 -14.26 18.16 -11.62
C TYR A 391 -14.62 19.06 -12.79
N VAL A 392 -15.63 18.65 -13.56
CA VAL A 392 -16.25 19.47 -14.60
C VAL A 392 -17.69 19.73 -14.23
N GLN A 393 -18.06 21.01 -14.17
CA GLN A 393 -19.46 21.43 -14.02
C GLN A 393 -20.13 21.42 -15.40
N GLN A 394 -21.37 20.92 -15.47
CA GLN A 394 -22.17 20.85 -16.71
C GLN A 394 -21.40 20.15 -17.86
N MET A 395 -20.85 18.96 -17.57
CA MET A 395 -20.08 18.21 -18.55
C MET A 395 -20.97 17.78 -19.72
N TYR A 396 -20.62 18.22 -20.93
CA TYR A 396 -21.36 17.86 -22.14
C TYR A 396 -20.99 16.45 -22.61
N ILE A 397 -21.95 15.53 -22.61
CA ILE A 397 -21.76 14.14 -23.04
C ILE A 397 -22.55 13.90 -24.33
N GLU A 398 -21.82 13.66 -25.43
CA GLU A 398 -22.42 13.34 -26.73
C GLU A 398 -22.87 11.88 -26.80
N ILE A 399 -24.11 11.64 -27.23
CA ILE A 399 -24.68 10.30 -27.39
C ILE A 399 -25.16 10.09 -28.83
N GLY A 400 -24.71 9.00 -29.46
CA GLY A 400 -25.08 8.62 -30.82
C GLY A 400 -24.48 9.54 -31.90
N ASN A 401 -25.18 9.73 -33.03
CA ASN A 401 -24.74 10.61 -34.12
C ASN A 401 -24.90 12.11 -33.78
N HIS A 402 -24.34 12.56 -32.65
CA HIS A 402 -24.30 13.96 -32.20
C HIS A 402 -25.65 14.68 -32.01
N ASN A 403 -26.76 13.93 -31.88
CA ASN A 403 -28.11 14.53 -31.78
C ASN A 403 -28.63 14.69 -30.35
N TYR A 404 -28.01 14.06 -29.36
CA TYR A 404 -28.43 14.14 -27.96
C TYR A 404 -27.25 14.41 -27.05
N ALA A 405 -27.48 15.27 -26.06
CA ALA A 405 -26.53 15.60 -25.02
C ALA A 405 -27.12 15.30 -23.65
N LEU A 406 -26.34 14.65 -22.80
CA LEU A 406 -26.61 14.62 -21.37
C LEU A 406 -25.62 15.53 -20.66
N ILE A 407 -26.12 16.29 -19.69
CA ILE A 407 -25.36 17.30 -18.98
C ILE A 407 -25.62 17.11 -17.47
N PRO A 408 -24.84 16.25 -16.79
CA PRO A 408 -24.82 16.22 -15.33
C PRO A 408 -24.30 17.54 -14.76
N ASP A 409 -24.78 17.93 -13.58
CA ASP A 409 -24.36 19.19 -12.95
C ASP A 409 -22.88 19.16 -12.57
N PHE A 410 -22.38 18.06 -11.98
CA PHE A 410 -20.95 17.85 -11.76
C PHE A 410 -20.50 16.43 -12.10
N VAL A 411 -19.30 16.31 -12.66
CA VAL A 411 -18.58 15.04 -12.83
C VAL A 411 -17.20 15.14 -12.19
N ILE A 412 -16.93 14.27 -11.22
CA ILE A 412 -15.67 14.23 -10.46
C ILE A 412 -14.67 13.29 -11.13
N ASN A 413 -13.43 13.74 -11.26
CA ASN A 413 -12.31 13.12 -11.96
C ASN A 413 -12.69 12.60 -13.36
N PRO A 414 -13.15 13.48 -14.27
CA PRO A 414 -13.61 13.07 -15.59
C PRO A 414 -12.45 12.72 -16.52
N ILE A 415 -12.67 11.68 -17.34
CA ILE A 415 -11.81 11.35 -18.48
C ILE A 415 -12.65 11.51 -19.75
N SER A 416 -12.14 12.27 -20.71
CA SER A 416 -12.75 12.43 -22.03
C SER A 416 -11.69 12.20 -23.10
N THR A 417 -11.75 11.04 -23.76
CA THR A 417 -10.82 10.67 -24.84
C THR A 417 -11.57 9.98 -25.97
N ASN A 418 -11.49 10.51 -27.19
CA ASN A 418 -11.99 9.87 -28.42
C ASN A 418 -13.43 9.30 -28.30
N GLY A 419 -14.36 10.06 -27.75
CA GLY A 419 -15.76 9.64 -27.59
C GLY A 419 -16.04 8.70 -26.41
N HIS A 420 -15.00 8.33 -25.65
CA HIS A 420 -15.16 7.69 -24.36
C HIS A 420 -15.22 8.75 -23.26
N TYR A 421 -16.28 8.68 -22.45
CA TYR A 421 -16.49 9.52 -21.29
C TYR A 421 -16.56 8.65 -20.05
N SER A 422 -15.79 8.99 -19.01
CA SER A 422 -15.93 8.39 -17.70
C SER A 422 -15.74 9.41 -16.58
N GLY A 423 -16.16 9.06 -15.37
CA GLY A 423 -15.93 9.86 -14.17
C GLY A 423 -16.09 9.01 -12.92
N TYR A 424 -15.46 9.39 -11.81
CA TYR A 424 -15.55 8.62 -10.55
C TYR A 424 -16.92 8.76 -9.88
N THR A 425 -17.48 9.97 -9.90
CA THR A 425 -18.76 10.30 -9.25
C THR A 425 -19.51 11.35 -10.07
N THR A 426 -20.83 11.21 -10.13
CA THR A 426 -21.73 12.23 -10.70
C THR A 426 -22.51 12.91 -9.58
N ILE A 427 -22.79 14.20 -9.72
CA ILE A 427 -23.66 14.95 -8.80
C ILE A 427 -24.77 15.61 -9.60
N GLU A 428 -26.01 15.32 -9.21
CA GLU A 428 -27.22 16.01 -9.68
C GLU A 428 -27.72 16.93 -8.55
N VAL A 429 -27.97 18.19 -8.88
CA VAL A 429 -28.39 19.22 -7.94
C VAL A 429 -29.84 19.56 -8.19
N LYS A 430 -30.61 19.65 -7.10
CA LYS A 430 -31.98 20.12 -7.10
C LYS A 430 -32.12 21.18 -6.04
N ARG A 431 -32.94 22.20 -6.25
CA ARG A 431 -33.13 23.23 -5.21
C ARG A 431 -33.68 22.59 -3.93
N SER A 432 -34.73 21.79 -4.07
CA SER A 432 -35.47 21.18 -2.96
C SER A 432 -36.09 19.86 -3.42
N ILE A 433 -36.09 18.86 -2.55
CA ILE A 433 -36.78 17.58 -2.77
C ILE A 433 -37.70 17.32 -1.58
N THR A 434 -39.01 17.52 -1.77
CA THR A 434 -39.99 17.52 -0.67
C THR A 434 -40.81 16.24 -0.60
N SER A 435 -40.59 15.28 -1.50
CA SER A 435 -41.36 14.03 -1.54
C SER A 435 -40.58 12.86 -2.12
N GLU A 436 -40.95 11.65 -1.70
CA GLU A 436 -40.40 10.40 -2.22
C GLU A 436 -40.60 10.23 -3.74
N LYS A 437 -41.72 10.73 -4.27
CA LYS A 437 -42.00 10.69 -5.70
C LYS A 437 -41.01 11.53 -6.50
N GLN A 438 -40.69 12.75 -6.02
CA GLN A 438 -39.68 13.60 -6.63
C GLN A 438 -38.30 12.97 -6.54
N LEU A 439 -37.93 12.44 -5.36
CA LEU A 439 -36.66 11.76 -5.17
C LEU A 439 -36.48 10.61 -6.17
N LYS A 440 -37.50 9.78 -6.37
CA LYS A 440 -37.46 8.68 -7.36
C LYS A 440 -37.23 9.18 -8.79
N GLN A 441 -37.82 10.31 -9.18
CA GLN A 441 -37.61 10.89 -10.51
C GLN A 441 -36.17 11.38 -10.69
N VAL A 442 -35.64 12.08 -9.68
CA VAL A 442 -34.25 12.57 -9.70
C VAL A 442 -33.26 11.40 -9.68
N LYS A 443 -33.53 10.34 -8.92
CA LYS A 443 -32.73 9.11 -8.93
C LYS A 443 -32.64 8.47 -10.31
N VAL A 444 -33.75 8.40 -11.07
CA VAL A 444 -33.74 7.88 -12.44
C VAL A 444 -32.83 8.71 -13.34
N GLN A 445 -32.90 10.04 -13.24
CA GLN A 445 -32.05 10.95 -14.01
C GLN A 445 -30.56 10.79 -13.63
N ALA A 446 -30.23 10.89 -12.34
CA ALA A 446 -28.86 10.78 -11.84
C ALA A 446 -28.24 9.40 -12.16
N ARG A 447 -29.02 8.31 -12.03
CA ARG A 447 -28.63 6.96 -12.45
C ARG A 447 -28.27 6.89 -13.94
N SER A 448 -29.02 7.58 -14.80
CA SER A 448 -28.72 7.61 -16.24
C SER A 448 -27.34 8.19 -16.50
N TYR A 449 -26.99 9.30 -15.84
CA TYR A 449 -25.67 9.91 -15.97
C TYR A 449 -24.57 9.00 -15.45
N ALA A 450 -24.76 8.45 -14.25
CA ALA A 450 -23.77 7.60 -13.61
C ALA A 450 -23.45 6.34 -14.42
N LYS A 451 -24.47 5.70 -15.04
CA LYS A 451 -24.26 4.55 -15.93
C LYS A 451 -23.42 4.88 -17.15
N ILE A 452 -23.71 5.99 -17.82
CA ILE A 452 -23.02 6.38 -19.06
C ILE A 452 -21.55 6.69 -18.80
N LEU A 453 -21.26 7.30 -17.65
CA LEU A 453 -19.90 7.63 -17.24
C LEU A 453 -19.17 6.48 -16.53
N GLY A 454 -19.81 5.32 -16.35
CA GLY A 454 -19.23 4.21 -15.58
C GLY A 454 -18.83 4.61 -14.15
N ALA A 455 -19.59 5.53 -13.55
CA ALA A 455 -19.26 6.07 -12.24
C ALA A 455 -19.31 5.00 -11.14
N LYS A 456 -18.61 5.25 -10.03
CA LYS A 456 -18.72 4.38 -8.85
C LYS A 456 -19.95 4.75 -8.02
N TYR A 457 -20.21 6.06 -7.92
CA TYR A 457 -21.29 6.63 -7.13
C TYR A 457 -22.08 7.68 -7.92
N SER A 458 -23.36 7.79 -7.60
CA SER A 458 -24.24 8.87 -8.04
C SER A 458 -24.74 9.62 -6.81
N VAL A 459 -24.56 10.93 -6.81
CA VAL A 459 -24.93 11.82 -5.72
C VAL A 459 -26.09 12.70 -6.15
N ILE A 460 -27.07 12.85 -5.27
CA ILE A 460 -28.12 13.86 -5.39
C ILE A 460 -27.96 14.83 -4.23
N ALA A 461 -27.92 16.13 -4.52
CA ALA A 461 -27.83 17.17 -3.52
C ALA A 461 -29.03 18.11 -3.63
N SER A 462 -29.69 18.39 -2.51
CA SER A 462 -30.69 19.45 -2.40
C SER A 462 -30.44 20.32 -1.18
N MET A 463 -31.20 21.40 -0.97
CA MET A 463 -31.02 22.22 0.24
C MET A 463 -31.29 21.46 1.55
N GLU A 464 -32.03 20.35 1.49
CA GLU A 464 -32.36 19.55 2.67
C GLU A 464 -31.27 18.51 2.99
N LYS A 465 -30.80 17.78 1.98
CA LYS A 465 -30.02 16.54 2.18
C LYS A 465 -29.08 16.23 1.01
N VAL A 466 -28.19 15.29 1.27
CA VAL A 466 -27.37 14.58 0.29
C VAL A 466 -27.75 13.11 0.30
N TRP A 467 -27.97 12.54 -0.89
CA TRP A 467 -28.18 11.10 -1.10
C TRP A 467 -27.10 10.53 -2.01
N ILE A 468 -26.60 9.33 -1.70
CA ILE A 468 -25.62 8.61 -2.52
C ILE A 468 -26.14 7.22 -2.83
N THR A 469 -26.06 6.83 -4.09
CA THR A 469 -26.28 5.46 -4.57
C THR A 469 -25.01 4.93 -5.24
N GLY A 470 -24.83 3.61 -5.29
CA GLY A 470 -23.60 2.98 -5.79
C GLY A 470 -23.84 2.05 -6.98
N TYR A 471 -22.79 1.77 -7.75
CA TYR A 471 -22.89 0.90 -8.93
C TYR A 471 -23.22 -0.57 -8.62
N GLU A 472 -22.91 -1.05 -7.41
CA GLU A 472 -23.04 -2.46 -6.98
C GLU A 472 -24.46 -3.01 -7.12
N ASP A 473 -25.48 -2.18 -6.86
CA ASP A 473 -26.89 -2.52 -7.02
C ASP A 473 -27.56 -1.73 -8.15
N ASP A 474 -26.76 -1.29 -9.12
CA ASP A 474 -27.20 -0.49 -10.25
C ASP A 474 -27.88 0.84 -9.85
N TYR A 475 -27.36 1.45 -8.78
CA TYR A 475 -27.75 2.74 -8.22
C TYR A 475 -29.18 2.79 -7.64
N GLU A 476 -29.71 1.65 -7.22
CA GLU A 476 -31.10 1.55 -6.77
C GLU A 476 -31.26 2.02 -5.32
N SER A 477 -30.42 1.52 -4.40
CA SER A 477 -30.51 1.79 -2.98
C SER A 477 -29.58 2.93 -2.56
N CYS A 478 -30.04 3.75 -1.62
CA CYS A 478 -29.16 4.74 -0.97
C CYS A 478 -28.18 4.03 -0.05
N VAL A 479 -26.89 4.21 -0.32
CA VAL A 479 -25.80 3.76 0.55
C VAL A 479 -25.44 4.82 1.61
N PHE A 480 -25.88 6.06 1.40
CA PHE A 480 -25.75 7.18 2.32
C PHE A 480 -26.88 8.19 2.11
N GLU A 481 -27.45 8.71 3.20
CA GLU A 481 -28.45 9.78 3.21
C GLU A 481 -28.33 10.58 4.50
N GLU A 482 -28.01 11.87 4.41
CA GLU A 482 -27.89 12.75 5.58
C GLU A 482 -28.29 14.18 5.26
N THR A 483 -28.66 14.95 6.30
CA THR A 483 -28.87 16.40 6.20
C THR A 483 -27.53 17.14 6.23
N TRP A 484 -27.50 18.38 5.74
CA TRP A 484 -26.30 19.22 5.84
C TRP A 484 -25.89 19.50 7.29
N GLU A 485 -26.87 19.63 8.20
CA GLU A 485 -26.63 19.77 9.63
C GLU A 485 -25.95 18.52 10.21
N SER A 486 -26.40 17.32 9.84
CA SER A 486 -25.76 16.06 10.25
C SER A 486 -24.30 15.96 9.79
N LEU A 487 -23.93 16.59 8.67
CA LEU A 487 -22.55 16.60 8.17
C LEU A 487 -21.59 17.46 9.02
N SER A 488 -22.10 18.19 10.01
CA SER A 488 -21.28 18.80 11.06
C SER A 488 -20.74 17.78 12.07
N ASP A 489 -21.38 16.61 12.20
CA ASP A 489 -20.85 15.50 12.97
C ASP A 489 -19.67 14.84 12.22
N THR A 490 -18.55 14.72 12.92
CA THR A 490 -17.30 14.25 12.33
C THR A 490 -17.37 12.78 11.90
N ASP A 491 -18.11 11.93 12.60
CA ASP A 491 -18.24 10.52 12.23
C ASP A 491 -19.16 10.36 11.02
N ILE A 492 -20.21 11.18 10.92
CA ILE A 492 -21.12 11.17 9.78
C ILE A 492 -20.40 11.64 8.53
N PHE A 493 -19.70 12.78 8.59
CA PHE A 493 -18.94 13.28 7.45
C PHE A 493 -17.79 12.33 7.06
N TYR A 494 -17.15 11.68 8.03
CA TYR A 494 -16.14 10.66 7.73
C TYR A 494 -16.71 9.50 6.91
N LYS A 495 -17.95 9.05 7.16
CA LYS A 495 -18.61 8.05 6.31
C LYS A 495 -18.79 8.55 4.87
N LEU A 496 -19.15 9.82 4.69
CA LEU A 496 -19.26 10.45 3.37
C LEU A 496 -17.90 10.49 2.65
N GLU A 497 -16.85 10.91 3.35
CA GLU A 497 -15.48 10.97 2.82
C GLU A 497 -14.97 9.58 2.37
N LYS A 498 -15.36 8.51 3.07
CA LYS A 498 -15.02 7.12 2.68
C LYS A 498 -15.71 6.64 1.40
N LEU A 499 -16.78 7.31 0.97
CA LEU A 499 -17.46 6.99 -0.28
C LEU A 499 -16.90 7.83 -1.43
N ILE A 500 -16.92 9.16 -1.29
CA ILE A 500 -16.70 10.08 -2.42
C ILE A 500 -15.54 11.06 -2.20
N GLY A 501 -14.79 10.95 -1.10
CA GLY A 501 -13.64 11.82 -0.85
C GLY A 501 -12.48 11.58 -1.83
N LYS A 502 -11.71 12.63 -2.15
CA LYS A 502 -10.60 12.54 -3.12
C LYS A 502 -9.60 11.43 -2.80
N ARG A 503 -9.39 11.17 -1.50
CA ARG A 503 -8.51 10.10 -0.99
C ARG A 503 -8.92 8.68 -1.46
N GLN A 504 -10.18 8.48 -1.84
CA GLN A 504 -10.71 7.18 -2.29
C GLN A 504 -10.56 6.96 -3.79
N ILE A 505 -10.16 7.99 -4.53
CA ILE A 505 -9.86 7.91 -5.95
C ILE A 505 -8.39 7.47 -6.07
N ARG A 506 -8.16 6.37 -6.80
CA ARG A 506 -6.83 5.85 -7.08
C ARG A 506 -6.37 6.32 -8.45
#